data_AF-A0A8T7BPM0-F1
#
_entry.id   AF-A0A8T7BPM0-F1
#
_cell.length_a   1.000
_cell.length_b   1.000
_cell.length_c   1.000
_cell.angle_alpha   90.00
_cell.angle_beta   90.00
_cell.angle_gamma   90.00
#
_symmetry.space_group_name_H-M   'P 1'
#
loop_
_entity.id
_entity.type
_entity.pdbx_description
1 polymer ?
#
loop_
_entity_poly.entity_id
_entity_poly.type
_entity_poly.pdbx_seq_one_letter_code
_entity_poly.pdbx_strand_id
1 'polypeptide(L)'
;MSENPLGKKVTYADKYMPELLVGIPRQHNRDALELLAGKLPFMGADIWNAYELSCLDTNGRPRNFVGRFVFPADSKNLVESKSLKLYLNSLNQEKFESAEHFSIVLAKDLSTIAGKDVDVAVFLPEETAQPELPAGTCLDHLDIAASEYHVNPKLLKRDGGKGYE
;
A
#
# COMPACT_ATOMS: atom_id res chain seq x y z
N MET A 1 -11.28 13.73 11.70
CA MET A 1 -11.09 12.88 10.50
C MET A 1 -10.69 13.80 9.37
N SER A 2 -9.54 13.57 8.77
CA SER A 2 -9.08 14.28 7.57
C SER A 2 -9.96 13.89 6.37
N GLU A 3 -10.36 14.87 5.55
CA GLU A 3 -11.17 14.62 4.36
C GLU A 3 -10.32 14.00 3.24
N ASN A 4 -10.89 13.09 2.44
CA ASN A 4 -10.21 12.51 1.29
C ASN A 4 -9.74 13.63 0.32
N PRO A 5 -8.43 13.71 0.03
CA PRO A 5 -7.87 14.78 -0.80
C PRO A 5 -8.09 14.58 -2.30
N LEU A 6 -8.62 13.45 -2.75
CA LEU A 6 -8.83 13.16 -4.18
C LEU A 6 -9.72 14.24 -4.84
N GLY A 7 -9.28 14.76 -5.99
CA GLY A 7 -9.98 15.84 -6.70
C GLY A 7 -9.86 17.26 -6.10
N LYS A 8 -9.21 17.45 -4.95
CA LYS A 8 -9.04 18.77 -4.30
C LYS A 8 -7.66 19.40 -4.59
N LYS A 9 -7.59 20.74 -4.58
CA LYS A 9 -6.31 21.49 -4.52
C LYS A 9 -5.66 21.23 -3.16
N VAL A 10 -4.38 20.90 -3.17
CA VAL A 10 -3.62 20.60 -1.95
C VAL A 10 -2.39 21.50 -1.88
N THR A 11 -2.18 22.12 -0.73
CA THR A 11 -0.95 22.84 -0.40
C THR A 11 0.07 21.83 0.13
N TYR A 12 1.31 21.89 -0.34
CA TYR A 12 2.37 21.03 0.21
C TYR A 12 2.69 21.45 1.64
N ALA A 13 2.74 20.48 2.55
CA ALA A 13 3.19 20.69 3.91
C ALA A 13 4.71 20.93 3.91
N ASP A 14 5.15 21.91 4.71
CA ASP A 14 6.56 22.21 4.96
C ASP A 14 7.07 21.56 6.27
N LYS A 15 6.19 20.84 6.96
CA LYS A 15 6.45 20.17 8.25
C LYS A 15 5.76 18.82 8.30
N TYR A 16 6.23 17.96 9.21
CA TYR A 16 5.64 16.68 9.55
C TYR A 16 4.16 16.80 9.91
N MET A 17 3.28 16.12 9.16
CA MET A 17 1.83 16.15 9.33
C MET A 17 1.21 14.74 9.21
N PRO A 18 1.26 13.90 10.27
CA PRO A 18 0.68 12.55 10.24
C PRO A 18 -0.84 12.55 10.04
N GLU A 19 -1.55 13.61 10.40
CA GLU A 19 -2.98 13.79 10.22
C GLU A 19 -3.44 13.83 8.76
N LEU A 20 -2.51 14.02 7.81
CA LEU A 20 -2.81 13.94 6.38
C LEU A 20 -3.23 12.54 5.95
N LEU A 21 -2.81 11.50 6.67
CA LEU A 21 -3.15 10.13 6.35
C LEU A 21 -4.66 9.88 6.49
N VAL A 22 -5.23 9.22 5.48
CA VAL A 22 -6.64 8.85 5.44
C VAL A 22 -6.75 7.34 5.34
N GLY A 23 -7.47 6.74 6.30
CA GLY A 23 -7.83 5.33 6.26
C GLY A 23 -9.13 5.10 5.50
N ILE A 24 -9.14 4.14 4.58
CA ILE A 24 -10.30 3.63 3.88
C ILE A 24 -10.69 2.30 4.52
N PRO A 25 -11.88 2.18 5.15
CA PRO A 25 -12.33 0.92 5.73
C PRO A 25 -12.41 -0.18 4.68
N ARG A 26 -11.70 -1.29 4.91
CA ARG A 26 -11.72 -2.44 3.99
C ARG A 26 -13.10 -3.09 3.91
N GLN A 27 -13.87 -2.98 4.98
CA GLN A 27 -15.17 -3.63 5.10
C GLN A 27 -16.16 -3.16 4.02
N HIS A 28 -16.08 -1.91 3.58
CA HIS A 28 -16.99 -1.37 2.56
C HIS A 28 -17.01 -2.19 1.26
N ASN A 29 -15.83 -2.56 0.74
CA ASN A 29 -15.74 -3.40 -0.46
C ASN A 29 -15.94 -4.89 -0.15
N ARG A 30 -15.64 -5.32 1.07
CA ARG A 30 -15.84 -6.70 1.53
C ARG A 30 -17.30 -7.07 1.69
N ASP A 31 -18.13 -6.12 2.11
CA ASP A 31 -19.58 -6.31 2.24
C ASP A 31 -20.20 -6.68 0.89
N ALA A 32 -19.76 -6.02 -0.20
CA ALA A 32 -20.19 -6.33 -1.57
C ALA A 32 -19.74 -7.72 -2.05
N LEU A 33 -18.76 -8.32 -1.39
CA LEU A 33 -18.26 -9.67 -1.63
C LEU A 33 -18.76 -10.68 -0.58
N GLU A 34 -19.70 -10.27 0.30
CA GLU A 34 -20.25 -11.09 1.39
C GLU A 34 -19.17 -11.62 2.36
N LEU A 35 -18.07 -10.89 2.52
CA LEU A 35 -16.95 -11.30 3.36
C LEU A 35 -17.12 -10.75 4.79
N LEU A 36 -17.17 -11.67 5.76
CA LEU A 36 -17.32 -11.32 7.17
C LEU A 36 -16.00 -10.84 7.78
N ALA A 37 -16.07 -9.72 8.51
CA ALA A 37 -14.95 -9.22 9.30
C ALA A 37 -14.45 -10.31 10.28
N GLY A 38 -13.13 -10.51 10.35
CA GLY A 38 -12.50 -11.50 11.22
C GLY A 38 -12.65 -12.97 10.78
N LYS A 39 -13.35 -13.25 9.68
CA LYS A 39 -13.48 -14.60 9.09
C LYS A 39 -13.21 -14.56 7.58
N LEU A 40 -12.08 -13.96 7.22
CA LEU A 40 -11.68 -13.86 5.82
C LEU A 40 -11.29 -15.26 5.29
N PRO A 41 -11.68 -15.63 4.06
CA PRO A 41 -11.31 -16.91 3.45
C PRO A 41 -9.86 -16.91 2.91
N PHE A 42 -9.07 -15.90 3.26
CA PHE A 42 -7.71 -15.71 2.79
C PHE A 42 -6.84 -15.04 3.86
N MET A 43 -5.54 -15.20 3.70
CA MET A 43 -4.50 -14.44 4.39
C MET A 43 -3.65 -13.72 3.34
N GLY A 44 -2.96 -12.66 3.75
CA GLY A 44 -2.07 -11.93 2.85
C GLY A 44 -1.74 -10.53 3.37
N ALA A 45 -1.20 -9.71 2.48
CA ALA A 45 -0.87 -8.31 2.74
C ALA A 45 -0.91 -7.50 1.45
N ASP A 46 -1.09 -6.19 1.57
CA ASP A 46 -0.81 -5.25 0.50
C ASP A 46 0.63 -4.76 0.66
N ILE A 47 1.46 -4.98 -0.36
CA ILE A 47 2.85 -4.53 -0.39
C ILE A 47 2.93 -3.26 -1.23
N TRP A 48 3.34 -2.17 -0.60
CA TRP A 48 3.45 -0.85 -1.23
C TRP A 48 4.92 -0.45 -1.29
N ASN A 49 5.35 0.03 -2.46
CA ASN A 49 6.69 0.55 -2.67
C ASN A 49 6.61 2.07 -2.81
N ALA A 50 7.31 2.79 -1.95
CA ALA A 50 7.45 4.24 -1.97
C ALA A 50 8.80 4.62 -2.56
N TYR A 51 8.82 4.87 -3.87
CA TYR A 51 10.04 5.24 -4.61
C TYR A 51 10.49 6.69 -4.36
N GLU A 52 9.58 7.55 -3.90
CA GLU A 52 9.83 8.93 -3.52
C GLU A 52 9.73 9.04 -2.00
N LEU A 53 10.82 8.70 -1.29
CA LEU A 53 10.89 8.79 0.17
C LEU A 53 12.15 9.56 0.57
N SER A 54 12.00 10.66 1.28
CA SER A 54 13.14 11.48 1.71
C SER A 54 12.92 12.19 3.03
N CYS A 55 14.02 12.55 3.68
CA CYS A 55 14.06 13.36 4.89
C CYS A 55 15.39 14.14 4.98
N LEU A 56 15.63 14.86 6.07
CA LEU A 56 16.93 15.44 6.40
C LEU A 56 17.66 14.60 7.45
N ASP A 57 18.98 14.55 7.40
CA ASP A 57 19.80 14.12 8.54
C ASP A 57 19.90 15.24 9.60
N THR A 58 20.54 14.97 10.74
CA THR A 58 20.69 15.93 11.85
C THR A 58 21.38 17.24 11.43
N ASN A 59 22.26 17.18 10.42
CA ASN A 59 22.97 18.33 9.85
C ASN A 59 22.13 19.09 8.82
N GLY A 60 20.92 18.62 8.49
CA GLY A 60 20.05 19.24 7.49
C GLY A 60 20.37 18.85 6.06
N ARG A 61 21.18 17.81 5.83
CA ARG A 61 21.46 17.30 4.49
C ARG A 61 20.34 16.33 4.06
N PRO A 62 19.80 16.44 2.84
CA PRO A 62 18.82 15.50 2.32
C PRO A 62 19.32 14.06 2.28
N ARG A 63 18.45 13.13 2.65
CA ARG A 63 18.63 11.68 2.59
C ARG A 63 17.45 11.10 1.80
N ASN A 64 17.76 10.30 0.77
CA ASN A 64 16.78 9.65 -0.07
C ASN A 64 16.78 8.15 0.21
N PHE A 65 15.60 7.56 0.15
CA PHE A 65 15.34 6.15 0.40
C PHE A 65 14.29 5.62 -0.56
N VAL A 66 14.16 4.30 -0.61
CA VAL A 66 13.00 3.59 -1.12
C VAL A 66 12.33 2.87 0.05
N GLY A 67 11.04 3.08 0.23
CA GLY A 67 10.26 2.44 1.29
C GLY A 67 9.52 1.21 0.79
N ARG A 68 9.45 0.16 1.61
CA ARG A 68 8.50 -0.95 1.46
C ARG A 68 7.59 -1.00 2.68
N PHE A 69 6.28 -0.89 2.46
CA PHE A 69 5.27 -0.95 3.50
C PHE A 69 4.39 -2.18 3.28
N VAL A 70 4.25 -3.02 4.30
CA VAL A 70 3.47 -4.25 4.24
C VAL A 70 2.27 -4.10 5.17
N PHE A 71 1.10 -3.85 4.58
CA PHE A 71 -0.16 -3.71 5.30
C PHE A 71 -0.83 -5.07 5.41
N PRO A 72 -1.06 -5.62 6.61
CA PRO A 72 -1.75 -6.91 6.76
C PRO A 72 -3.13 -6.86 6.12
N ALA A 73 -3.51 -7.90 5.35
CA ALA A 73 -4.82 -7.93 4.70
C ALA A 73 -5.96 -7.88 5.73
N ASP A 74 -5.75 -8.35 6.96
CA ASP A 74 -6.74 -8.30 8.04
C ASP A 74 -6.73 -7.02 8.88
N SER A 75 -5.95 -5.99 8.49
CA SER A 75 -6.06 -4.64 9.05
C SER A 75 -7.46 -4.04 8.83
N LYS A 76 -7.86 -3.09 9.69
CA LYS A 76 -9.19 -2.45 9.61
C LYS A 76 -9.31 -1.57 8.36
N ASN A 77 -8.26 -0.79 8.09
CA ASN A 77 -8.23 0.18 7.01
C ASN A 77 -7.11 -0.13 6.02
N LEU A 78 -7.33 0.20 4.76
CA LEU A 78 -6.28 0.48 3.79
C LEU A 78 -5.92 1.97 3.88
N VAL A 79 -4.68 2.36 3.60
CA VAL A 79 -4.31 3.79 3.50
C VAL A 79 -4.62 4.31 2.10
N GLU A 80 -5.25 5.48 1.99
CA GLU A 80 -5.53 6.12 0.70
C GLU A 80 -4.23 6.64 0.05
N SER A 81 -3.97 6.30 -1.21
CA SER A 81 -2.67 6.53 -1.86
C SER A 81 -2.27 8.00 -1.97
N LYS A 82 -3.21 8.91 -2.26
CA LYS A 82 -2.91 10.35 -2.35
C LYS A 82 -2.58 10.92 -0.97
N SER A 83 -3.31 10.52 0.07
CA SER A 83 -3.05 10.89 1.46
C SER A 83 -1.67 10.42 1.92
N LEU A 84 -1.29 9.18 1.56
CA LEU A 84 0.03 8.63 1.83
C LEU A 84 1.13 9.47 1.17
N LYS A 85 0.98 9.78 -0.13
CA LYS A 85 1.95 10.63 -0.84
C LYS A 85 2.13 12.00 -0.16
N LEU A 86 1.04 12.63 0.27
CA LEU A 86 1.11 13.93 0.94
C LEU A 86 1.79 13.84 2.31
N TYR A 87 1.49 12.80 3.06
CA TYR A 87 2.16 12.48 4.32
C TYR A 87 3.66 12.26 4.12
N LEU A 88 4.07 11.45 3.13
CA LEU A 88 5.49 11.22 2.85
C LEU A 88 6.21 12.50 2.48
N ASN A 89 5.58 13.37 1.67
CA ASN A 89 6.15 14.67 1.34
C ASN A 89 6.31 15.60 2.56
N SER A 90 5.45 15.46 3.57
CA SER A 90 5.53 16.24 4.81
C SER A 90 6.82 15.96 5.60
N LEU A 91 7.46 14.82 5.37
CA LEU A 91 8.70 14.40 6.02
C LEU A 91 9.97 14.95 5.33
N ASN A 92 9.85 15.51 4.12
CA ASN A 92 11.01 15.89 3.30
C ASN A 92 11.91 16.94 3.95
N GLN A 93 11.37 17.81 4.81
CA GLN A 93 12.11 18.85 5.54
C GLN A 93 12.37 18.51 7.00
N GLU A 94 12.05 17.28 7.41
CA GLU A 94 12.12 16.85 8.80
C GLU A 94 13.42 16.12 9.08
N LYS A 95 14.01 16.39 10.25
CA LYS A 95 15.30 15.84 10.64
C LYS A 95 15.13 14.53 11.40
N PHE A 96 15.85 13.50 10.97
CA PHE A 96 15.92 12.22 11.66
C PHE A 96 17.36 11.88 12.05
N GLU A 97 17.50 11.21 13.20
CA GLU A 97 18.79 10.77 13.72
C GLU A 97 19.38 9.62 12.91
N SER A 98 18.52 8.75 12.37
CA SER A 98 18.92 7.59 11.58
C SER A 98 17.78 7.08 10.69
N ALA A 99 18.12 6.18 9.76
CA ALA A 99 17.13 5.52 8.91
C ALA A 99 16.18 4.62 9.71
N GLU A 100 16.67 4.02 10.80
CA GLU A 100 15.88 3.22 11.74
C GLU A 100 14.85 4.08 12.47
N HIS A 101 15.25 5.24 13.00
CA HIS A 101 14.31 6.17 13.63
C HIS A 101 13.24 6.63 12.62
N PHE A 102 13.64 6.94 11.38
CA PHE A 102 12.71 7.31 10.32
C PHE A 102 11.70 6.19 10.00
N SER A 103 12.17 4.95 9.88
CA SER A 103 11.31 3.77 9.66
C SER A 103 10.33 3.54 10.82
N ILE A 104 10.77 3.72 12.07
CA ILE A 104 9.91 3.58 13.26
C ILE A 104 8.76 4.59 13.25
N VAL A 105 9.03 5.86 12.85
CA VAL A 105 7.99 6.89 12.76
C VAL A 105 6.97 6.55 11.68
N LEU A 106 7.43 6.16 10.49
CA LEU A 106 6.55 5.68 9.40
C LEU A 106 5.69 4.50 9.85
N ALA A 107 6.30 3.48 10.46
CA ALA A 107 5.59 2.29 10.94
C ALA A 107 4.51 2.65 11.96
N LYS A 108 4.82 3.52 12.92
CA LYS A 108 3.87 3.97 13.95
C LYS A 108 2.65 4.66 13.35
N ASP A 109 2.87 5.62 12.45
CA ASP A 109 1.79 6.41 11.86
C ASP A 109 0.91 5.56 10.95
N LEU A 110 1.53 4.76 10.09
CA LEU A 110 0.82 3.85 9.18
C LEU A 110 0.03 2.79 9.94
N SER A 111 0.61 2.23 11.02
CA SER A 111 -0.08 1.25 11.87
C SER A 111 -1.29 1.86 12.58
N THR A 112 -1.16 3.09 13.04
CA THR A 112 -2.27 3.84 13.67
C THR A 112 -3.44 3.98 12.71
N ILE A 113 -3.17 4.29 11.45
CA ILE A 113 -4.21 4.48 10.42
C ILE A 113 -4.78 3.14 9.95
N ALA A 114 -3.94 2.12 9.75
CA ALA A 114 -4.36 0.78 9.34
C ALA A 114 -5.17 0.05 10.43
N GLY A 115 -4.92 0.37 11.70
CA GLY A 115 -5.50 -0.30 12.86
C GLY A 115 -4.88 -1.66 13.15
N LYS A 116 -3.66 -1.89 12.65
CA LYS A 116 -2.82 -3.08 12.89
C LYS A 116 -1.38 -2.75 12.53
N ASP A 117 -0.42 -3.49 13.08
CA ASP A 117 1.00 -3.31 12.83
C ASP A 117 1.34 -3.43 11.33
N VAL A 118 1.95 -2.38 10.79
CA VAL A 118 2.45 -2.27 9.42
C VAL A 118 3.96 -2.45 9.48
N ASP A 119 4.48 -3.42 8.74
CA ASP A 119 5.92 -3.59 8.59
C ASP A 119 6.47 -2.56 7.60
N VAL A 120 7.53 -1.86 8.00
CA VAL A 120 8.17 -0.81 7.21
C VAL A 120 9.67 -1.09 7.13
N ALA A 121 10.15 -1.17 5.91
CA ALA A 121 11.57 -1.20 5.61
C ALA A 121 11.93 -0.01 4.73
N VAL A 122 13.08 0.61 4.99
CA VAL A 122 13.65 1.67 4.17
C VAL A 122 15.01 1.20 3.67
N PHE A 123 15.24 1.40 2.38
CA PHE A 123 16.45 0.97 1.68
C PHE A 123 17.09 2.17 1.02
N LEU A 124 18.40 2.13 0.81
CA LEU A 124 19.03 3.03 -0.14
C LEU A 124 18.60 2.66 -1.56
N PRO A 125 18.47 3.62 -2.49
CA PRO A 125 18.07 3.34 -3.87
C PRO A 125 18.91 2.24 -4.55
N GLU A 126 20.21 2.21 -4.27
CA GLU A 126 21.16 1.22 -4.78
C GLU A 126 20.98 -0.20 -4.22
N GLU A 127 20.23 -0.37 -3.12
CA GLU A 127 19.96 -1.68 -2.51
C GLU A 127 18.72 -2.35 -3.12
N THR A 128 18.01 -1.67 -4.02
CA THR A 128 16.79 -2.21 -4.62
C THR A 128 17.09 -3.25 -5.69
N ALA A 129 16.45 -4.42 -5.57
CA ALA A 129 16.58 -5.50 -6.54
C ALA A 129 15.81 -5.21 -7.84
N GLN A 130 16.26 -5.82 -8.94
CA GLN A 130 15.50 -5.83 -10.19
C GLN A 130 14.24 -6.68 -10.05
N PRO A 131 13.12 -6.29 -10.67
CA PRO A 131 11.90 -7.10 -10.65
C PRO A 131 12.12 -8.43 -11.38
N GLU A 132 11.62 -9.51 -10.78
CA GLU A 132 11.59 -10.83 -11.39
C GLU A 132 10.21 -11.11 -11.99
N LEU A 133 10.18 -11.92 -13.05
CA LEU A 133 8.92 -12.41 -13.58
C LEU A 133 8.26 -13.36 -12.55
N PRO A 134 6.93 -13.27 -12.37
CA PRO A 134 6.23 -14.20 -11.50
C PRO A 134 6.38 -15.62 -12.03
N ALA A 135 6.43 -16.59 -11.11
CA ALA A 135 6.39 -18.00 -11.48
C ALA A 135 5.05 -18.35 -12.15
N GLY A 136 5.10 -19.23 -13.17
CA GLY A 136 3.89 -19.76 -13.83
C GLY A 136 3.95 -19.69 -15.35
N THR A 137 2.80 -19.87 -15.98
CA THR A 137 2.63 -19.80 -17.44
C THR A 137 1.81 -18.58 -17.81
N CYS A 138 2.34 -17.74 -18.71
CA CYS A 138 1.61 -16.60 -19.26
C CYS A 138 0.46 -17.08 -20.15
N LEU A 139 -0.77 -16.64 -19.87
CA LEU A 139 -1.98 -16.99 -20.63
C LEU A 139 -2.35 -15.93 -21.69
N ASP A 140 -1.67 -14.78 -21.73
CA ASP A 140 -2.02 -13.64 -22.59
C ASP A 140 -1.80 -13.92 -24.09
N HIS A 141 -1.09 -15.00 -24.43
CA HIS A 141 -0.80 -15.40 -25.80
C HIS A 141 -1.82 -16.41 -26.37
N LEU A 142 -2.88 -16.74 -25.64
CA LEU A 142 -3.94 -17.60 -26.14
C LEU A 142 -4.73 -16.89 -27.25
N ASP A 143 -4.92 -17.58 -28.37
CA ASP A 143 -5.76 -17.11 -29.46
C ASP A 143 -7.24 -17.29 -29.12
N ILE A 144 -7.86 -16.22 -28.60
CA ILE A 144 -9.26 -16.19 -28.16
C ILE A 144 -10.00 -15.00 -28.77
N ALA A 145 -11.30 -15.15 -28.98
CA ALA A 145 -12.19 -14.04 -29.32
C ALA A 145 -12.85 -13.48 -28.05
N ALA A 146 -12.69 -12.18 -27.78
CA ALA A 146 -13.35 -11.48 -26.69
C ALA A 146 -14.41 -10.51 -27.22
N SER A 147 -15.62 -10.55 -26.65
CA SER A 147 -16.76 -9.70 -27.07
C SER A 147 -17.44 -8.96 -25.91
N GLU A 148 -17.04 -9.23 -24.67
CA GLU A 148 -17.56 -8.60 -23.45
C GLU A 148 -16.41 -7.97 -22.65
N TYR A 149 -16.53 -6.69 -22.29
CA TYR A 149 -15.51 -5.90 -21.58
C TYR A 149 -16.01 -5.30 -20.26
N HIS A 150 -17.20 -5.72 -19.83
CA HIS A 150 -17.76 -5.41 -18.52
C HIS A 150 -17.46 -6.57 -17.57
N VAL A 151 -17.39 -6.29 -16.26
CA VAL A 151 -17.18 -7.35 -15.27
C VAL A 151 -18.34 -8.34 -15.30
N ASN A 152 -18.07 -9.60 -15.65
CA ASN A 152 -19.06 -10.67 -15.68
C ASN A 152 -18.55 -11.91 -14.91
N PRO A 153 -18.94 -12.10 -13.63
CA PRO A 153 -18.53 -13.24 -12.83
C PRO A 153 -18.96 -14.60 -13.39
N LYS A 154 -19.96 -14.65 -14.30
CA LYS A 154 -20.50 -15.90 -14.86
C LYS A 154 -19.57 -16.55 -15.90
N LEU A 155 -18.52 -15.84 -16.34
CA LEU A 155 -17.51 -16.38 -17.24
C LEU A 155 -16.62 -17.43 -16.55
N LEU A 156 -16.52 -17.40 -15.22
CA LEU A 156 -15.80 -18.40 -14.44
C LEU A 156 -16.76 -19.47 -13.91
N LYS A 157 -16.46 -20.73 -14.24
CA LYS A 157 -17.17 -21.90 -13.70
C LYS A 157 -16.14 -22.90 -13.23
N ARG A 158 -16.45 -23.55 -12.10
CA ARG A 158 -15.64 -24.67 -11.63
C ARG A 158 -15.76 -25.81 -12.64
N ASP A 159 -14.62 -26.30 -13.11
CA ASP A 159 -14.61 -27.53 -13.90
C ASP A 159 -15.07 -28.71 -13.02
N GLY A 160 -15.85 -29.63 -13.58
CA GLY A 160 -16.42 -30.79 -12.87
C GLY A 160 -15.37 -31.80 -12.39
N GLY A 161 -14.08 -31.52 -12.63
CA GLY A 161 -12.94 -32.32 -12.19
C GLY A 161 -12.84 -32.43 -10.66
N LYS A 162 -12.26 -33.55 -10.21
CA LYS A 162 -11.78 -33.68 -8.83
C LYS A 162 -10.79 -32.54 -8.58
N GLY A 163 -11.03 -31.74 -7.54
CA GLY A 163 -10.15 -30.62 -7.20
C GLY A 163 -8.72 -31.09 -6.93
N TYR A 164 -7.76 -30.17 -6.96
CA TYR A 164 -6.42 -30.44 -6.45
C TYR A 164 -6.53 -30.73 -4.95
N GLU A 165 -6.25 -31.99 -4.56
CA GLU A 165 -6.07 -32.41 -3.15
C GLU A 165 -4.78 -31.82 -2.56
#